data_AF-A0A7J7MQQ0-F1
#
_entry.id   AF-A0A7J7MQQ0-F1
#
_cell.length_a   1.000
_cell.length_b   1.000
_cell.length_c   1.000
_cell.angle_alpha   90.00
_cell.angle_beta   90.00
_cell.angle_gamma   90.00
#
_symmetry.space_group_name_H-M   'P 1'
#
loop_
_entity.id
_entity.type
_entity.pdbx_description
1 polymer ?
#
loop_
_entity_poly.entity_id
_entity_poly.type
_entity_poly.pdbx_seq_one_letter_code
_entity_poly.pdbx_strand_id
1 'polypeptide(L)'
;MLRLAFFKAGDTKWSFVKSGLVSNSPVDVMHSKGVFYVVDCNGKACSIDIRPPRPKETLVEARPPSKILNIRGLKNKLYLVELFGELLQVIKIADQGNDSTVRFHVFKQDSIAKI
;
A
#
# COMPACT_ATOMS: atom_id res chain seq x y z
N MET A 1 -13.21 0.62 4.64
CA MET A 1 -12.80 -0.50 5.52
C MET A 1 -12.15 -1.58 4.66
N LEU A 2 -10.87 -1.86 4.91
CA LEU A 2 -10.11 -2.85 4.15
C LEU A 2 -10.50 -4.28 4.54
N ARG A 3 -10.70 -5.14 3.54
CA ARG A 3 -10.84 -6.60 3.71
C ARG A 3 -9.81 -7.29 2.84
N LEU A 4 -8.90 -8.02 3.46
CA LEU A 4 -7.93 -8.88 2.78
C LEU A 4 -8.34 -10.33 2.95
N ALA A 5 -8.19 -11.12 1.89
CA ALA A 5 -8.27 -12.57 1.94
C ALA A 5 -6.91 -13.14 1.56
N PHE A 6 -6.46 -14.16 2.28
CA PHE A 6 -5.21 -14.85 1.97
C PHE A 6 -5.34 -16.35 2.20
N PHE A 7 -4.48 -17.11 1.52
CA PHE A 7 -4.43 -18.56 1.55
C PHE A 7 -2.96 -18.99 1.58
N LYS A 8 -2.53 -19.63 2.66
CA LYS A 8 -1.15 -20.11 2.84
C LYS A 8 -1.05 -21.58 2.44
N ALA A 9 0.18 -22.03 2.18
CA ALA A 9 0.44 -23.46 2.01
C ALA A 9 -0.02 -24.23 3.26
N GLY A 10 -0.86 -25.25 3.07
CA GLY A 10 -1.45 -26.04 4.14
C GLY A 10 -2.78 -25.49 4.69
N ASP A 11 -3.22 -24.30 4.28
CA ASP A 11 -4.56 -23.83 4.63
C ASP A 11 -5.61 -24.69 3.91
N THR A 12 -6.73 -24.97 4.59
CA THR A 12 -7.89 -25.67 4.01
C THR A 12 -9.03 -24.72 3.65
N LYS A 13 -8.91 -23.44 4.02
CA LYS A 13 -9.90 -22.39 3.77
C LYS A 13 -9.23 -21.02 3.71
N TRP A 14 -9.83 -20.09 2.97
CA TRP A 14 -9.40 -18.69 2.94
C TRP A 14 -9.50 -18.06 4.33
N SER A 15 -8.43 -17.35 4.71
CA SER A 15 -8.39 -16.53 5.92
C SER A 15 -8.70 -15.08 5.57
N PHE A 16 -9.43 -14.39 6.44
CA PHE A 16 -9.83 -13.00 6.21
C PHE A 16 -9.26 -12.09 7.28
N VAL A 17 -8.71 -10.96 6.86
CA VAL A 17 -8.30 -9.86 7.75
C VAL A 17 -9.15 -8.64 7.45
N LYS A 18 -9.65 -8.02 8.52
CA LYS A 18 -10.37 -6.76 8.49
C LYS A 18 -9.50 -5.71 9.13
N SER A 19 -9.04 -4.74 8.35
CA SER A 19 -8.23 -3.64 8.87
C SER A 19 -9.04 -2.36 9.04
N GLY A 20 -8.87 -1.75 10.21
CA GLY A 20 -9.41 -0.44 10.55
C GLY A 20 -8.42 0.71 10.33
N LEU A 21 -7.12 0.41 10.16
CA LEU A 21 -6.09 1.44 10.00
C LEU A 21 -6.22 2.19 8.67
N VAL A 22 -6.70 1.51 7.63
CA VAL A 22 -6.96 2.11 6.32
C VAL A 22 -8.47 2.23 6.11
N SER A 23 -8.97 3.47 6.10
CA SER A 23 -10.41 3.75 6.05
C SER A 23 -10.96 3.76 4.64
N ASN A 24 -10.15 4.17 3.65
CA ASN A 24 -10.57 4.34 2.26
C ASN A 24 -10.34 3.07 1.44
N SER A 25 -10.77 3.09 0.17
CA SER A 25 -10.57 1.98 -0.75
C SER A 25 -9.07 1.73 -0.95
N PRO A 26 -8.59 0.49 -0.77
CA PRO A 26 -7.22 0.14 -1.13
C PRO A 26 -7.02 0.35 -2.63
N VAL A 27 -5.87 0.89 -2.99
CA VAL A 27 -5.48 1.09 -4.40
C VAL A 27 -4.34 0.17 -4.82
N ASP A 28 -3.54 -0.30 -3.86
CA ASP A 28 -2.53 -1.31 -4.11
C ASP A 28 -2.26 -2.16 -2.86
N VAL A 29 -1.82 -3.40 -3.09
CA VAL A 29 -1.42 -4.36 -2.06
C VAL A 29 -0.19 -5.14 -2.51
N MET A 30 0.78 -5.24 -1.61
CA MET A 30 2.00 -6.04 -1.81
C MET A 30 2.13 -7.04 -0.66
N HIS A 31 2.69 -8.21 -0.94
CA HIS A 31 2.99 -9.22 0.07
C HIS A 31 4.48 -9.56 0.06
N SER A 32 5.12 -9.51 1.23
CA SER A 32 6.49 -9.99 1.42
C SER A 32 6.66 -10.59 2.80
N LYS A 33 7.36 -11.72 2.89
CA LYS A 33 7.79 -12.39 4.14
C LYS A 33 6.68 -12.53 5.21
N GLY A 34 5.44 -12.81 4.79
CA GLY A 34 4.30 -12.98 5.70
C GLY A 34 3.71 -11.67 6.20
N VAL A 35 3.96 -10.56 5.52
CA VAL A 35 3.40 -9.24 5.79
C VAL A 35 2.73 -8.72 4.53
N PHE A 36 1.49 -8.26 4.66
CA PHE A 36 0.83 -7.47 3.62
C PHE A 36 1.08 -5.99 3.86
N TYR A 37 1.42 -5.27 2.81
CA TYR A 37 1.49 -3.82 2.78
C TYR A 37 0.35 -3.33 1.91
N VAL A 38 -0.43 -2.38 2.44
CA VAL A 38 -1.61 -1.85 1.74
C VAL A 38 -1.58 -0.35 1.78
N VAL A 39 -1.90 0.28 0.66
CA VAL A 39 -2.04 1.73 0.54
C VAL A 39 -3.43 2.09 0.03
N ASP A 40 -4.02 3.17 0.56
CA ASP A 40 -5.28 3.72 0.05
C ASP A 40 -5.10 4.85 -0.96
N CYS A 41 -6.22 5.27 -1.54
CA CYS A 41 -6.27 6.38 -2.49
C CYS A 41 -5.77 7.72 -1.94
N ASN A 42 -5.69 7.88 -0.61
CA ASN A 42 -5.13 9.07 0.03
C ASN A 42 -3.67 8.86 0.45
N GLY A 43 -3.02 7.81 -0.04
CA GLY A 43 -1.65 7.48 0.24
C GLY A 43 -1.36 7.04 1.67
N LYS A 44 -2.39 6.73 2.48
CA LYS A 44 -2.19 6.15 3.81
C LYS A 44 -1.81 4.68 3.65
N ALA A 45 -0.70 4.27 4.25
CA ALA A 45 -0.23 2.89 4.19
C ALA A 45 -0.29 2.20 5.56
N CYS A 46 -0.56 0.89 5.56
CA CYS A 46 -0.43 0.03 6.73
C CYS A 46 0.24 -1.29 6.37
N SER A 47 0.90 -1.90 7.35
CA SER A 47 1.38 -3.28 7.28
C SER A 47 0.49 -4.20 8.12
N ILE A 48 0.31 -5.44 7.67
CA ILE A 48 -0.48 -6.47 8.33
C ILE A 48 0.37 -7.74 8.38
N ASP A 49 0.93 -8.04 9.55
CA ASP A 49 1.70 -9.26 9.80
C ASP A 49 0.75 -10.43 10.06
N ILE A 50 0.81 -11.46 9.20
CA ILE A 50 -0.08 -12.64 9.24
C ILE A 50 0.61 -13.90 9.80
N ARG A 51 1.87 -13.79 10.23
CA ARG A 51 2.61 -14.86 10.90
C ARG A 51 2.05 -15.20 12.27
N PRO A 52 1.72 -14.23 13.15
CA PRO A 52 1.08 -14.55 14.42
C PRO A 52 -0.34 -15.12 14.20
N PRO A 53 -0.87 -15.93 15.13
CA PRO A 53 -2.23 -16.47 15.04
C PRO A 53 -3.33 -15.40 14.90
N ARG A 54 -3.05 -14.19 15.42
CA ARG A 54 -3.88 -13.01 15.25
C ARG A 54 -3.10 -11.99 14.43
N PRO A 55 -3.57 -11.61 13.23
CA PRO A 55 -2.90 -10.62 12.40
C PRO A 55 -2.65 -9.33 13.18
N LYS A 56 -1.43 -8.79 13.05
CA LYS A 56 -1.05 -7.53 13.70
C LYS A 56 -0.98 -6.43 12.66
N GLU A 57 -1.78 -5.40 12.87
CA GLU A 57 -1.79 -4.21 12.01
C GLU A 57 -0.84 -3.16 12.56
N THR A 58 -0.17 -2.43 11.68
CA THR A 58 0.70 -1.30 12.05
C THR A 58 0.60 -0.22 10.99
N LEU A 59 0.49 1.04 11.43
CA LEU A 59 0.49 2.18 10.54
C LEU A 59 1.92 2.37 10.00
N VAL A 60 2.05 2.66 8.71
CA VAL A 60 3.32 3.08 8.14
C VAL A 60 3.36 4.61 8.19
N GLU A 61 4.36 5.17 8.87
CA GLU A 61 4.35 6.58 9.28
C GLU A 61 4.59 7.56 8.12
N ALA A 62 5.28 7.12 7.07
CA ALA A 62 5.61 7.99 5.94
C ALA A 62 4.40 8.15 5.00
N ARG A 63 3.84 9.36 4.94
CA ARG A 63 2.75 9.67 4.00
C ARG A 63 3.23 10.63 2.92
N PRO A 64 2.88 10.42 1.64
CA PRO A 64 3.09 11.45 0.63
C PRO A 64 2.36 12.75 1.00
N PRO A 65 2.94 13.92 0.72
CA PRO A 65 2.24 15.19 0.86
C PRO A 65 0.91 15.20 0.11
N SER A 66 -0.18 15.58 0.77
CA SER A 66 -1.53 15.62 0.19
C SER A 66 -1.65 16.48 -1.07
N LYS A 67 -0.80 17.51 -1.19
CA LYS A 67 -0.71 18.38 -2.37
C LYS A 67 -0.33 17.61 -3.65
N ILE A 68 0.42 16.53 -3.54
CA ILE A 68 0.85 15.71 -4.68
C ILE A 68 -0.27 14.79 -5.15
N LEU A 69 -1.16 14.39 -4.24
CA LEU A 69 -2.27 13.48 -4.52
C LEU A 69 -3.46 14.17 -5.22
N ASN A 70 -3.56 15.50 -5.17
CA ASN A 70 -4.71 16.25 -5.67
C ASN A 70 -4.30 17.41 -6.60
N ILE A 71 -3.53 17.10 -7.64
CA ILE A 71 -3.17 18.10 -8.66
C ILE A 71 -4.28 18.18 -9.71
N ARG A 72 -4.86 19.37 -9.89
CA ARG A 72 -5.94 19.60 -10.87
C ARG A 72 -5.44 19.29 -12.29
N GLY A 73 -6.27 18.57 -13.06
CA GLY A 73 -5.96 18.20 -14.46
C GLY A 73 -5.06 16.98 -14.62
N LEU A 74 -4.59 16.38 -13.52
CA LEU A 74 -3.75 15.18 -13.55
C LEU A 74 -4.47 13.99 -12.90
N LYS A 75 -4.16 12.77 -13.36
CA LYS A 75 -4.55 11.50 -12.72
C LYS A 75 -3.36 10.98 -11.93
N ASN A 76 -3.62 10.56 -10.71
CA ASN A 76 -2.61 9.96 -9.86
C ASN A 76 -2.91 8.47 -9.68
N LYS A 77 -1.90 7.63 -9.85
CA LYS A 77 -1.93 6.21 -9.47
C LYS A 77 -0.86 5.98 -8.42
N LEU A 78 -1.21 5.27 -7.36
CA LEU A 78 -0.31 4.92 -6.28
C LEU A 78 0.08 3.45 -6.40
N TYR A 79 1.34 3.17 -6.15
CA TYR A 79 1.92 1.84 -6.16
C TYR A 79 2.76 1.62 -4.92
N LEU A 80 2.79 0.38 -4.45
CA LEU A 80 3.78 -0.12 -3.50
C LEU A 80 4.82 -0.93 -4.27
N VAL A 81 6.09 -0.62 -4.02
CA VAL A 81 7.22 -1.27 -4.68
C VAL A 81 8.23 -1.68 -3.62
N GLU A 82 8.70 -2.92 -3.69
CA GLU A 82 9.89 -3.35 -2.97
C GLU A 82 11.11 -3.13 -3.88
N LEU A 83 12.13 -2.43 -3.37
CA LEU A 83 13.38 -2.22 -4.09
C LEU A 83 14.54 -2.26 -3.09
N PHE A 84 15.47 -3.21 -3.29
CA PHE A 84 16.63 -3.42 -2.42
C PHE A 84 16.27 -3.63 -0.93
N GLY A 85 15.16 -4.31 -0.64
CA GLY A 85 14.65 -4.54 0.71
C GLY A 85 13.99 -3.31 1.35
N GLU A 86 13.74 -2.26 0.57
CA GLU A 86 13.04 -1.06 1.03
C GLU A 86 11.62 -1.01 0.46
N LEU A 87 10.68 -0.59 1.30
CA LEU A 87 9.32 -0.29 0.85
C LEU A 87 9.28 1.11 0.27
N LEU A 88 8.85 1.21 -0.98
CA LEU A 88 8.64 2.47 -1.66
C LEU A 88 7.17 2.64 -1.97
N GLN A 89 6.66 3.82 -1.71
CA GLN A 89 5.38 4.28 -2.22
C GLN A 89 5.65 5.18 -3.43
N VAL A 90 5.15 4.78 -4.59
CA VAL A 90 5.35 5.49 -5.85
C VAL A 90 4.05 6.12 -6.31
N ILE A 91 4.07 7.42 -6.56
CA ILE A 91 2.95 8.14 -7.19
C ILE A 91 3.33 8.36 -8.66
N LYS A 92 2.57 7.75 -9.55
CA LYS A 92 2.58 8.03 -10.98
C LYS A 92 1.59 9.14 -11.28
N ILE A 93 2.07 10.23 -11.85
CA ILE A 93 1.26 11.35 -12.29
C ILE A 93 1.13 11.25 -13.82
N ALA A 94 -0.11 11.22 -14.29
CA ALA A 94 -0.43 11.15 -15.71
C ALA A 94 -1.36 12.30 -16.11
N ASP A 95 -1.26 12.73 -17.37
CA ASP A 95 -2.19 13.69 -17.96
C ASP A 95 -3.59 13.05 -18.08
N GLN A 96 -4.65 13.78 -17.69
CA GLN A 96 -6.02 13.27 -17.74
C GLN A 96 -6.50 12.93 -19.15
N GLY A 97 -6.02 13.66 -20.17
CA GLY A 97 -6.51 13.60 -21.55
C GLY A 97 -5.90 12.49 -22.40
N ASN A 98 -4.68 12.01 -22.10
CA ASN A 98 -4.01 10.99 -22.91
C ASN A 98 -3.33 9.87 -22.08
N ASP A 99 -3.47 9.88 -20.75
CA ASP A 99 -2.84 8.93 -19.81
C ASP A 99 -1.30 8.83 -19.94
N SER A 100 -0.67 9.79 -20.64
CA SER A 100 0.79 9.88 -20.74
C SER A 100 1.37 10.20 -19.37
N THR A 101 2.47 9.53 -19.05
CA THR A 101 3.10 9.70 -17.74
C THR A 101 3.92 10.97 -17.74
N VAL A 102 3.59 11.89 -16.85
CA VAL A 102 4.28 13.18 -16.73
C VAL A 102 5.47 13.04 -15.78
N ARG A 103 5.26 12.43 -14.61
CA ARG A 103 6.34 12.18 -13.64
C ARG A 103 6.01 11.09 -12.64
N PHE A 104 7.04 10.71 -11.90
CA PHE A 104 6.93 9.90 -10.70
C PHE A 104 7.38 10.70 -9.47
N HIS A 105 6.75 10.42 -8.33
CA HIS A 105 7.27 10.74 -7.01
C HIS A 105 7.46 9.45 -6.23
N VAL A 106 8.60 9.33 -5.55
CA VAL A 106 8.96 8.13 -4.80
C VAL A 106 9.17 8.54 -3.35
N PHE A 107 8.48 7.85 -2.44
CA PHE A 107 8.57 8.05 -1.00
C PHE A 107 9.01 6.75 -0.37
N LYS A 108 10.19 6.78 0.26
CA LYS A 108 10.60 5.68 1.12
C LYS A 108 9.64 5.62 2.30
N GLN A 109 9.23 4.40 2.63
CA GLN A 109 8.36 4.12 3.73
C GLN A 109 9.19 3.59 4.89
N ASP A 110 9.08 4.22 6.05
CA ASP A 110 9.72 3.73 7.27
C ASP A 110 8.93 2.53 7.77
N SER A 111 9.37 1.34 7.37
CA SER A 111 8.89 0.07 7.92
C SER A 111 9.75 -0.34 9.10
N ILE A 112 9.14 -0.97 10.10
CA ILE A 112 9.80 -1.47 11.32
C ILE A 112 10.87 -2.54 11.01
N ALA A 113 10.89 -3.09 9.78
CA ALA A 113 11.89 -4.02 9.29
C ALA A 113 12.19 -3.79 7.81
N LYS A 114 13.42 -4.15 7.36
CA LYS A 114 13.73 -4.31 5.93
C LYS A 114 12.84 -5.41 5.34
N ILE A 115 12.26 -5.15 4.18
CA ILE A 115 11.30 -6.04 3.49
C ILE A 115 11.99 -7.22 2.84
#